data_AF-A0A7W1KPJ4-F1
#
_entry.id   AF-A0A7W1KPJ4-F1
#
_cell.length_a   1.000
_cell.length_b   1.000
_cell.length_c   1.000
_cell.angle_alpha   90.00
_cell.angle_beta   90.00
_cell.angle_gamma   90.00
#
_symmetry.space_group_name_H-M   'P 1'
#
loop_
_entity.id
_entity.type
_entity.pdbx_description
1 polymer ?
#
loop_
_entity_poly.entity_id
_entity_poly.type
_entity_poly.pdbx_seq_one_letter_code
_entity_poly.pdbx_strand_id
1 'polypeptide(L)'
;MAVLGAGLSGTAAAHLLKDEGATVTVLDSAEEKTILKTTIEGLRARGIEVICGPEAERDAARYEMVVLSPGIDPASPLGKNFVAREVEILGELELGWRSCNAPVVA
;
A
#
# COMPACT_ATOMS: atom_id res chain seq x y z
N MET A 1 -4.93 -4.10 -6.73
CA MET A 1 -4.81 -2.88 -5.91
C MET A 1 -3.38 -2.73 -5.43
N ALA A 2 -2.90 -1.50 -5.23
CA ALA A 2 -1.57 -1.24 -4.71
C ALA A 2 -1.63 -0.52 -3.35
N VAL A 3 -0.65 -0.76 -2.49
CA VAL A 3 -0.46 0.00 -1.24
C VAL A 3 0.95 0.55 -1.23
N LEU A 4 1.09 1.87 -1.07
CA LEU A 4 2.37 2.56 -1.01
C LEU A 4 2.80 2.65 0.47
N GLY A 5 3.89 1.97 0.79
CA GLY A 5 4.49 1.84 2.12
C GLY A 5 4.17 0.50 2.79
N ALA A 6 5.22 -0.17 3.29
CA ALA A 6 5.16 -1.39 4.09
C ALA A 6 5.26 -1.09 5.61
N GLY A 7 4.91 0.13 6.02
CA GLY A 7 4.81 0.50 7.44
C GLY A 7 3.60 -0.14 8.14
N LEU A 8 3.33 0.28 9.37
CA LEU A 8 2.21 -0.25 10.16
C LEU A 8 0.85 -0.08 9.45
N SER A 9 0.50 1.17 9.08
CA SER A 9 -0.78 1.45 8.43
C SER A 9 -0.88 0.84 7.04
N GLY A 10 0.21 0.83 6.26
CA GLY A 10 0.24 0.21 4.94
C GLY A 10 0.06 -1.31 5.00
N THR A 11 0.67 -1.96 5.98
CA THR A 11 0.46 -3.40 6.24
C THR A 11 -0.98 -3.69 6.62
N ALA A 12 -1.59 -2.86 7.49
CA ALA A 12 -2.99 -3.00 7.87
C ALA A 12 -3.94 -2.79 6.67
N ALA A 13 -3.69 -1.77 5.83
CA ALA A 13 -4.45 -1.53 4.61
C ALA A 13 -4.34 -2.71 3.62
N ALA A 14 -3.13 -3.25 3.41
CA ALA A 14 -2.92 -4.39 2.53
C ALA A 14 -3.65 -5.64 3.03
N HIS A 15 -3.68 -5.84 4.34
CA HIS A 15 -4.42 -6.90 5.00
C HIS A 15 -5.93 -6.76 4.84
N LEU A 16 -6.48 -5.56 5.08
CA LEU A 16 -7.90 -5.27 4.88
C LEU A 16 -8.33 -5.58 3.44
N LEU A 17 -7.62 -5.03 2.45
CA LEU A 17 -7.91 -5.28 1.04
C LEU A 17 -7.82 -6.76 0.68
N LYS A 18 -6.85 -7.49 1.27
CA LYS A 18 -6.72 -8.93 1.05
C LYS A 18 -7.90 -9.70 1.64
N ASP A 19 -8.39 -9.30 2.83
CA ASP A 19 -9.56 -9.91 3.48
C ASP A 19 -10.86 -9.64 2.70
N GLU A 20 -10.92 -8.52 1.96
CA GLU A 20 -12.00 -8.22 1.01
C GLU A 20 -11.86 -8.96 -0.34
N GLY A 21 -10.83 -9.81 -0.48
CA GLY A 21 -10.62 -10.65 -1.66
C GLY A 21 -9.85 -9.97 -2.79
N ALA A 22 -9.26 -8.79 -2.57
CA ALA A 22 -8.47 -8.12 -3.58
C ALA A 22 -7.10 -8.79 -3.80
N THR A 23 -6.58 -8.68 -5.02
CA THR A 23 -5.16 -8.92 -5.30
C THR A 23 -4.37 -7.67 -4.96
N VAL A 24 -3.43 -7.79 -4.03
CA VAL A 24 -2.71 -6.66 -3.43
C VAL A 24 -1.21 -6.80 -3.66
N THR A 25 -0.60 -5.69 -4.08
CA THR A 25 0.85 -5.49 -4.14
C THR A 25 1.24 -4.33 -3.22
N VAL A 26 2.18 -4.55 -2.32
CA VAL A 26 2.76 -3.52 -1.45
C VAL A 26 4.06 -3.02 -2.08
N LEU A 27 4.20 -1.71 -2.19
CA LEU A 27 5.36 -1.06 -2.79
C LEU A 27 6.02 -0.16 -1.76
N ASP A 28 7.30 -0.32 -1.50
CA ASP A 28 8.04 0.53 -0.56
C ASP A 28 9.38 0.99 -1.17
N SER A 29 9.69 2.29 -1.07
CA SER A 29 10.95 2.86 -1.56
C SER A 29 12.17 2.34 -0.78
N ALA A 30 11.99 1.84 0.44
CA ALA A 30 13.06 1.26 1.22
C ALA A 30 13.50 -0.08 0.62
N GLU A 31 14.81 -0.34 0.66
CA GLU A 31 15.35 -1.66 0.37
C GLU A 31 14.75 -2.72 1.31
N GLU A 32 14.54 -3.94 0.81
CA GLU A 32 13.93 -5.04 1.57
C GLU A 32 14.66 -5.29 2.91
N LYS A 33 15.98 -5.13 2.94
CA LYS A 33 16.82 -5.28 4.15
C LYS A 33 16.57 -4.24 5.24
N THR A 34 15.98 -3.10 4.89
CA THR A 34 15.70 -1.98 5.80
C THR A 34 14.30 -2.12 6.43
N ILE A 35 13.39 -2.80 5.75
CA ILE A 35 12.05 -3.10 6.25
C ILE A 35 12.14 -4.26 7.25
N LEU A 36 11.28 -4.24 8.26
CA LEU A 36 11.22 -5.33 9.24
C LEU A 36 10.91 -6.65 8.52
N LYS A 37 11.80 -7.63 8.71
CA LYS A 37 11.67 -8.97 8.12
C LYS A 37 10.32 -9.61 8.44
N THR A 38 9.84 -9.46 9.67
CA THR A 38 8.54 -9.97 10.12
C THR A 38 7.37 -9.35 9.34
N THR A 39 7.47 -8.08 8.95
CA THR A 39 6.44 -7.42 8.15
C THR A 39 6.37 -8.01 6.74
N ILE A 40 7.51 -8.16 6.08
CA ILE A 40 7.58 -8.74 4.73
C ILE A 40 7.11 -10.20 4.74
N GLU A 41 7.57 -11.00 5.71
CA GLU A 41 7.13 -12.38 5.87
C GLU A 41 5.63 -12.47 6.15
N GLY A 42 5.08 -11.60 6.99
CA GLY A 42 3.65 -11.55 7.27
C GLY A 42 2.79 -11.21 6.04
N LEU A 43 3.22 -10.23 5.25
CA LEU A 43 2.57 -9.88 3.98
C LEU A 43 2.63 -11.06 2.99
N ARG A 44 3.81 -11.62 2.75
CA ARG A 44 4.01 -12.74 1.82
C ARG A 44 3.28 -14.01 2.26
N ALA A 45 3.20 -14.29 3.56
CA ALA A 45 2.46 -15.43 4.11
C ALA A 45 0.95 -15.36 3.81
N ARG A 46 0.41 -14.15 3.63
CA ARG A 46 -0.97 -13.93 3.18
C ARG A 46 -1.11 -13.86 1.66
N GLY A 47 -0.06 -14.17 0.90
CA GLY A 47 -0.06 -14.08 -0.56
C GLY A 47 -0.23 -12.64 -1.05
N ILE A 48 0.37 -11.68 -0.33
CA ILE A 48 0.49 -10.29 -0.75
C ILE A 48 1.90 -10.13 -1.33
N GLU A 49 1.99 -9.60 -2.54
CA GLU A 49 3.27 -9.31 -3.19
C GLU A 49 3.91 -8.08 -2.54
N VAL A 50 5.23 -8.08 -2.41
CA VAL A 50 5.99 -6.95 -1.85
C VAL A 50 7.14 -6.62 -2.79
N ILE A 51 7.14 -5.39 -3.30
CA ILE A 51 8.17 -4.81 -4.16
C ILE A 51 8.87 -3.70 -3.36
N CYS A 52 10.20 -3.76 -3.32
CA CYS A 52 11.01 -2.88 -2.47
C CYS A 52 12.01 -2.08 -3.32
N GLY A 53 12.52 -1.00 -2.73
CA GLY A 53 13.61 -0.22 -3.29
C GLY A 53 13.24 0.49 -4.60
N PRO A 54 14.23 0.75 -5.47
CA PRO A 54 14.02 1.47 -6.73
C PRO A 54 13.07 0.78 -7.71
N GLU A 55 12.85 -0.53 -7.59
CA GLU A 55 11.87 -1.26 -8.40
C GLU A 55 10.43 -0.88 -8.02
N ALA A 56 10.18 -0.59 -6.75
CA ALA A 56 8.88 -0.11 -6.29
C ALA A 56 8.55 1.27 -6.88
N GLU A 57 9.55 2.15 -6.95
CA GLU A 57 9.41 3.50 -7.50
C GLU A 57 9.20 3.51 -9.01
N ARG A 58 9.69 2.47 -9.71
CA ARG A 58 9.57 2.31 -11.17
C ARG A 58 8.47 1.34 -11.59
N ASP A 59 7.68 0.85 -10.64
CA ASP A 59 6.66 -0.14 -10.95
C ASP A 59 5.66 0.39 -12.00
N ALA A 60 5.51 -0.39 -13.07
CA ALA A 60 4.68 -0.04 -14.22
C ALA A 60 3.38 -0.86 -14.27
N ALA A 61 3.17 -1.79 -13.33
CA ALA A 61 1.95 -2.59 -13.26
C ALA A 61 0.72 -1.69 -13.12
N ARG A 62 -0.40 -2.07 -13.76
CA ARG A 62 -1.67 -1.32 -13.69
C ARG A 62 -2.45 -1.76 -12.46
N TYR A 63 -3.01 -0.78 -11.75
CA TYR A 63 -3.88 -1.01 -10.61
C TYR A 63 -5.17 -0.23 -10.79
N GLU A 64 -6.26 -0.76 -10.24
CA GLU A 64 -7.57 -0.09 -10.24
C GLU A 64 -7.63 1.00 -9.17
N MET A 65 -6.90 0.82 -8.06
CA MET A 65 -6.84 1.74 -6.93
C MET A 65 -5.49 1.60 -6.23
N VAL A 66 -5.00 2.72 -5.70
CA VAL A 66 -3.78 2.85 -4.93
C VAL A 66 -4.10 3.43 -3.55
N VAL A 67 -3.56 2.83 -2.50
CA VAL A 67 -3.64 3.36 -1.14
C VAL A 67 -2.33 4.03 -0.79
N LEU A 68 -2.38 5.32 -0.47
CA LEU A 68 -1.23 6.10 -0.02
C LEU A 68 -1.15 6.07 1.50
N SER A 69 -0.11 5.44 2.07
CA SER A 69 0.11 5.51 3.51
C SER A 69 0.48 6.93 3.95
N PRO A 70 0.14 7.36 5.19
CA PRO A 70 0.31 8.75 5.64
C PRO A 70 1.77 9.24 5.64
N GLY A 71 2.72 8.31 5.80
CA GLY A 71 4.15 8.64 5.80
C GLY A 71 4.78 8.81 4.42
N ILE A 72 4.03 8.52 3.34
CA ILE A 72 4.53 8.66 1.97
C ILE A 72 4.19 10.05 1.45
N ASP A 73 5.22 10.84 1.17
CA ASP A 73 5.06 12.13 0.49
C ASP A 73 4.55 11.88 -0.94
N PRO A 74 3.40 12.46 -1.37
CA PRO A 74 2.92 12.37 -2.76
C PRO A 74 3.96 12.87 -3.79
N ALA A 75 4.88 13.75 -3.38
CA ALA A 75 5.95 14.27 -4.23
C ALA A 75 7.20 13.38 -4.26
N SER A 76 7.26 12.30 -3.46
CA SER A 76 8.31 11.28 -3.53
C SER A 76 8.30 10.55 -4.90
N PRO A 77 9.40 9.89 -5.29
CA PRO A 77 9.41 9.10 -6.53
C PRO A 77 8.28 8.08 -6.60
N LEU A 78 8.05 7.35 -5.49
CA LEU A 78 6.96 6.37 -5.37
C LEU A 78 5.58 7.03 -5.54
N GLY A 79 5.31 8.13 -4.82
CA GLY A 79 4.04 8.85 -4.92
C GLY A 79 3.79 9.41 -6.32
N LYS A 80 4.77 10.10 -6.89
CA LYS A 80 4.69 10.70 -8.24
C LYS A 80 4.39 9.70 -9.32
N ASN A 81 4.96 8.49 -9.23
CA ASN A 81 4.72 7.42 -10.20
C ASN A 81 3.22 7.15 -10.33
N PHE A 82 2.47 7.10 -9.22
CA PHE A 82 1.03 6.81 -9.25
C PHE A 82 0.15 8.03 -9.47
N VAL A 83 0.52 9.19 -8.92
CA VAL A 83 -0.21 10.46 -9.13
C VAL A 83 -0.29 10.82 -10.62
N ALA A 84 0.76 10.54 -11.40
CA ALA A 84 0.78 10.82 -12.83
C ALA A 84 -0.13 9.89 -13.68
N ARG A 85 -0.70 8.84 -13.09
CA ARG A 85 -1.38 7.75 -13.83
C ARG A 85 -2.91 7.83 -13.81
N GLU A 86 -3.48 8.89 -13.24
CA GLU A 86 -4.93 9.10 -13.11
C GLU A 86 -5.69 7.92 -12.47
N VAL A 87 -4.98 7.11 -11.67
CA VAL A 87 -5.57 6.02 -10.87
C VAL A 87 -6.24 6.61 -9.63
N GLU A 88 -7.29 5.96 -9.12
CA GLU A 88 -7.89 6.36 -7.84
C GLU A 88 -6.84 6.21 -6.73
N ILE A 89 -6.59 7.29 -5.99
CA ILE A 89 -5.69 7.30 -4.84
C ILE A 89 -6.51 7.59 -3.58
N LEU A 90 -6.48 6.66 -2.63
CA LEU A 90 -7.09 6.80 -1.31
C LEU A 90 -6.02 6.93 -0.24
N GLY A 91 -6.30 7.69 0.82
CA GLY A 91 -5.57 7.55 2.07
C GLY A 91 -6.01 6.29 2.82
N GLU A 92 -5.18 5.78 3.72
CA GLU A 92 -5.55 4.61 4.55
C GLU A 92 -6.76 4.86 5.46
N LEU A 93 -6.91 6.08 6.01
CA LEU A 93 -8.09 6.41 6.82
C LEU A 93 -9.37 6.39 6.00
N GLU A 94 -9.31 6.89 4.76
CA GLU A 94 -10.43 6.88 3.83
C GLU A 94 -10.79 5.44 3.44
N LEU A 95 -9.79 4.58 3.20
CA LEU A 95 -10.02 3.15 3.00
C LEU A 95 -10.72 2.52 4.21
N GLY A 96 -10.20 2.77 5.41
CA GLY A 96 -10.79 2.27 6.66
C GLY A 96 -12.22 2.75 6.86
N TRP A 97 -12.49 4.02 6.58
CA TRP A 97 -13.83 4.61 6.63
C TRP A 97 -14.79 3.92 5.66
N ARG A 98 -14.40 3.75 4.39
CA ARG A 98 -15.24 3.09 3.37
C ARG A 98 -15.54 1.62 3.68
N SER A 99 -14.64 0.96 4.39
CA SER A 99 -14.76 -0.46 4.75
C SER A 99 -15.46 -0.66 6.11
N CYS A 100 -15.69 0.41 6.87
CA CYS A 100 -16.29 0.35 8.19
C CYS A 100 -17.83 0.32 8.12
N ASN A 101 -18.42 -0.79 8.60
CA ASN A 101 -19.87 -0.91 8.74
C ASN A 101 -20.39 -0.47 10.12
N ALA A 102 -19.51 0.00 11.01
CA ALA A 102 -19.84 0.42 12.36
C ALA A 102 -19.80 1.96 12.49
N PRO A 103 -20.50 2.56 13.47
CA PRO A 103 -20.36 3.97 13.77
C PRO A 103 -18.90 4.33 14.10
N VAL A 104 -18.40 5.40 13.49
CA VAL A 104 -17.03 5.90 13.68
C VAL A 104 -17.07 7.19 14.50
N VAL A 105 -16.10 7.34 15.40
CA VAL A 105 -15.90 8.54 16.22
C VAL A 105 -14.48 9.06 15.97
N ALA A 106 -14.32 10.37 15.83
CA ALA A 106 -13.07 11.07 15.63
C ALA A 106 -12.65 11.87 16.87
#